data_AF-A0A1Z1MTG5-F1
#
_entry.id   AF-A0A1Z1MTG5-F1
#
_cell.length_a   1.000
_cell.length_b   1.000
_cell.length_c   1.000
_cell.angle_alpha   90.00
_cell.angle_beta   90.00
_cell.angle_gamma   90.00
#
_symmetry.space_group_name_H-M   'P 1'
#
loop_
_entity.id
_entity.type
_entity.pdbx_description
1 polymer ?
#
loop_
_entity_poly.entity_id
_entity_poly.type
_entity_poly.pdbx_seq_one_letter_code
_entity_poly.pdbx_strand_id
1 'polypeptide(L)'
;MNNTSRYNNTNFKKYLSILMLFLCIIIFTFSFVGLRKNQGYSLFVEFSDAYGLKEGTSVNLRGVKIGYVNRITIHLNKVIVLLNIKAKDTIIHRQSIFEATQIGLFNDIVVTVTPLEYIKSNNLMSNFILSRDCKSLSIICPNSYIRGYKGINYDDLIRATTRISQRFDDPRFFNLLYVLLNSVINISDELLFLINDSSSLLYLCFELISIIILKFPFL
;
A
#
# COMPACT_ATOMS: atom_id res chain seq x y z
N MET A 1 60.02 -63.74 -15.40
CA MET A 1 59.56 -63.05 -14.17
C MET A 1 58.80 -61.73 -14.44
N ASN A 2 58.05 -61.57 -15.55
CA ASN A 2 57.44 -60.27 -15.93
C ASN A 2 55.92 -60.25 -16.18
N ASN A 3 55.21 -61.38 -16.11
CA ASN A 3 53.76 -61.41 -16.42
C ASN A 3 52.84 -61.11 -15.22
N THR A 4 53.30 -61.29 -13.99
CA THR A 4 52.52 -61.01 -12.77
C THR A 4 52.42 -59.50 -12.46
N SER A 5 53.44 -58.72 -12.83
CA SER A 5 53.47 -57.25 -12.66
C SER A 5 52.48 -56.53 -13.59
N ARG A 6 52.32 -56.98 -14.84
CA ARG A 6 51.37 -56.39 -15.80
C ARG A 6 49.90 -56.69 -15.44
N TYR A 7 49.62 -57.88 -14.91
CA TYR A 7 48.25 -58.29 -14.53
C TYR A 7 47.69 -57.52 -13.32
N ASN A 8 48.52 -57.20 -12.33
CA ASN A 8 48.10 -56.38 -11.19
C ASN A 8 47.80 -54.92 -11.58
N ASN A 9 48.51 -54.37 -12.57
CA ASN A 9 48.33 -52.99 -13.02
C ASN A 9 46.99 -52.79 -13.76
N THR A 10 46.51 -53.78 -14.51
CA THR A 10 45.22 -53.71 -15.22
C THR A 10 44.03 -53.79 -14.27
N ASN A 11 44.10 -54.66 -13.24
CA ASN A 11 43.04 -54.77 -12.24
C ASN A 11 42.99 -53.52 -11.34
N PHE A 12 44.14 -52.98 -10.94
CA PHE A 12 44.21 -51.75 -10.14
C PHE A 12 43.61 -50.54 -10.87
N LYS A 13 43.90 -50.37 -12.17
CA LYS A 13 43.29 -49.31 -13.00
C LYS A 13 41.77 -49.46 -13.12
N LYS A 14 41.26 -50.69 -13.18
CA LYS A 14 39.82 -50.97 -13.23
C LYS A 14 39.12 -50.56 -11.93
N TYR A 15 39.71 -50.88 -10.77
CA TYR A 15 39.21 -50.42 -9.47
C TYR A 15 39.27 -48.89 -9.32
N LEU A 16 40.36 -48.26 -9.76
CA LEU A 16 40.49 -46.80 -9.73
C LEU A 16 39.44 -46.11 -10.61
N SER A 17 39.16 -46.67 -11.79
CA SER A 17 38.12 -46.16 -12.70
C SER A 17 36.72 -46.30 -12.10
N ILE A 18 36.42 -47.42 -11.43
CA ILE A 18 35.15 -47.62 -10.73
C ILE A 18 35.01 -46.64 -9.57
N LEU A 19 36.08 -46.41 -8.79
CA LEU A 19 36.09 -45.45 -7.69
C LEU A 19 35.80 -44.02 -8.18
N MET A 20 36.44 -43.60 -9.27
CA MET A 20 36.20 -42.28 -9.87
C MET A 20 34.76 -42.11 -10.36
N LEU A 21 34.19 -43.16 -10.97
CA LEU A 21 32.80 -43.13 -11.41
C LEU A 21 31.83 -43.00 -10.21
N PHE A 22 32.11 -43.69 -9.12
CA PHE A 22 31.33 -43.59 -7.89
C PHE A 22 31.40 -42.18 -7.28
N LEU A 23 32.59 -41.58 -7.28
CA LEU A 23 32.83 -40.23 -6.78
C LEU A 23 32.10 -39.17 -7.63
N CYS A 24 32.11 -39.32 -8.96
CA CYS A 24 31.33 -38.48 -9.87
C CYS A 24 29.81 -38.58 -9.61
N ILE A 25 29.27 -39.78 -9.35
CA ILE A 25 27.86 -39.97 -9.02
C ILE A 25 27.49 -39.28 -7.70
N ILE A 26 28.36 -39.36 -6.68
CA ILE A 26 28.14 -38.68 -5.40
C ILE A 26 28.11 -37.15 -5.59
N ILE A 27 29.05 -36.59 -6.35
CA ILE A 27 29.08 -35.14 -6.64
C ILE A 27 27.85 -34.71 -7.43
N PHE A 28 27.42 -35.52 -8.42
CA PHE A 28 26.26 -35.23 -9.25
C PHE A 28 24.95 -35.25 -8.45
N THR A 29 24.80 -36.22 -7.54
CA THR A 29 23.64 -36.29 -6.64
C THR A 29 23.63 -35.15 -5.63
N PHE A 30 24.79 -34.77 -5.07
CA PHE A 30 24.89 -33.62 -4.15
C PHE A 30 24.57 -32.29 -4.83
N SER A 31 24.99 -32.11 -6.09
CA SER A 31 24.64 -30.93 -6.90
C SER A 31 23.13 -30.82 -7.15
N PHE A 32 22.45 -31.96 -7.32
CA PHE A 32 20.99 -31.99 -7.51
C PHE A 32 20.19 -31.72 -6.23
N VAL A 33 20.70 -32.12 -5.06
CA VAL A 33 20.01 -31.91 -3.78
C VAL A 33 19.88 -30.42 -3.40
N GLY A 34 20.78 -29.57 -3.88
CA GLY A 34 20.73 -28.11 -3.68
C GLY A 34 19.62 -27.37 -4.44
N LEU A 35 18.90 -28.03 -5.37
CA LEU A 35 17.86 -27.44 -6.21
C LEU A 35 16.44 -27.56 -5.63
N ARG A 36 16.31 -27.79 -4.32
CA ARG A 36 15.02 -27.67 -3.62
C ARG A 36 14.55 -26.21 -3.70
N LYS A 37 13.87 -25.85 -4.80
CA LYS A 37 13.12 -24.60 -4.90
C LYS A 37 12.14 -24.59 -3.73
N ASN A 38 12.28 -23.63 -2.82
CA ASN A 38 11.20 -23.25 -1.93
C ASN A 38 10.00 -22.94 -2.81
N GLN A 39 9.05 -23.87 -2.83
CA GLN A 39 7.84 -23.75 -3.62
C GLN A 39 7.05 -22.60 -3.01
N GLY A 40 6.98 -21.46 -3.68
CA GLY A 40 6.13 -20.36 -3.24
C GLY A 40 4.64 -20.72 -3.25
N TYR A 41 3.81 -19.72 -2.97
CA TYR A 41 2.39 -19.78 -3.33
C TYR A 41 2.02 -18.56 -4.16
N SER A 42 0.95 -18.68 -4.94
CA SER A 42 0.50 -17.62 -5.82
C SER A 42 -0.80 -16.99 -5.32
N LEU A 43 -1.04 -15.73 -5.67
CA LEU A 43 -2.26 -15.00 -5.35
C LEU A 43 -2.75 -14.27 -6.60
N PHE A 44 -4.06 -14.17 -6.77
CA PHE A 44 -4.66 -13.36 -7.83
C PHE A 44 -5.13 -12.05 -7.24
N VAL A 45 -4.63 -10.92 -7.75
CA VAL A 45 -5.03 -9.59 -7.32
C VAL A 45 -5.70 -8.84 -8.46
N GLU A 46 -6.92 -8.39 -8.23
CA GLU A 46 -7.70 -7.59 -9.17
C GLU A 46 -7.48 -6.11 -8.93
N PHE A 47 -7.03 -5.38 -9.94
CA PHE A 47 -6.97 -3.93 -9.95
C PHE A 47 -7.94 -3.37 -10.99
N SER A 48 -8.37 -2.11 -10.85
CA SER A 48 -9.19 -1.46 -11.89
C SER A 48 -8.36 -1.03 -13.11
N ASP A 49 -7.05 -0.87 -12.95
CA ASP A 49 -6.09 -0.57 -14.02
C ASP A 49 -4.72 -1.20 -13.65
N ALA A 50 -3.78 -1.26 -14.59
CA ALA A 50 -2.44 -1.82 -14.37
C ALA A 50 -1.53 -0.90 -13.55
N TYR A 51 -1.80 0.41 -13.50
CA TYR A 51 -1.01 1.41 -12.76
C TYR A 51 0.50 1.37 -13.02
N GLY A 52 0.93 0.93 -14.20
CA GLY A 52 2.36 0.79 -14.56
C GLY A 52 3.04 -0.46 -14.00
N LEU A 53 2.29 -1.41 -13.42
CA LEU A 53 2.81 -2.71 -13.02
C LEU A 53 3.40 -3.46 -14.23
N LYS A 54 4.52 -4.17 -13.98
CA LYS A 54 5.20 -5.00 -14.97
C LYS A 54 5.47 -6.39 -14.38
N GLU A 55 5.66 -7.37 -15.24
CA GLU A 55 6.17 -8.66 -14.79
C GLU A 55 7.56 -8.47 -14.14
N GLY A 56 7.78 -9.13 -13.01
CA GLY A 56 8.97 -8.95 -12.17
C GLY A 56 8.89 -7.81 -11.14
N THR A 57 7.88 -6.94 -11.19
CA THR A 57 7.63 -5.93 -10.14
C THR A 57 7.64 -6.59 -8.76
N SER A 58 8.35 -6.00 -7.79
CA SER A 58 8.43 -6.56 -6.44
C SER A 58 7.10 -6.47 -5.70
N VAL A 59 6.83 -7.49 -4.88
CA VAL A 59 5.75 -7.49 -3.89
C VAL A 59 6.38 -7.36 -2.51
N ASN A 60 6.02 -6.31 -1.79
CA ASN A 60 6.59 -5.95 -0.51
C ASN A 60 5.53 -6.03 0.59
N LEU A 61 5.81 -6.76 1.66
CA LEU A 61 4.99 -6.80 2.87
C LEU A 61 5.70 -5.96 3.93
N ARG A 62 5.05 -4.89 4.41
CA ARG A 62 5.64 -3.94 5.38
C ARG A 62 7.05 -3.46 4.96
N GLY A 63 7.23 -3.18 3.67
CA GLY A 63 8.50 -2.73 3.10
C GLY A 63 9.52 -3.84 2.77
N VAL A 64 9.28 -5.10 3.18
CA VAL A 64 10.19 -6.22 2.89
C VAL A 64 9.73 -6.97 1.65
N LYS A 65 10.64 -7.22 0.70
CA LYS A 65 10.35 -7.98 -0.52
C LYS A 65 10.05 -9.45 -0.21
N ILE A 66 8.78 -9.83 -0.39
CA ILE A 66 8.30 -11.21 -0.19
C ILE A 66 8.03 -11.95 -1.50
N GLY A 67 7.89 -11.24 -2.60
CA GLY A 67 7.43 -11.81 -3.85
C GLY A 67 7.71 -10.95 -5.08
N TYR A 68 7.07 -11.33 -6.17
CA TYR A 68 7.07 -10.59 -7.43
C TYR A 68 5.78 -10.82 -8.21
N VAL A 69 5.47 -9.90 -9.12
CA VAL A 69 4.42 -10.05 -10.12
C VAL A 69 4.89 -11.06 -11.16
N ASN A 70 4.18 -12.19 -11.28
CA ASN A 70 4.51 -13.25 -12.22
C ASN A 70 3.87 -13.02 -13.59
N ARG A 71 2.60 -12.60 -13.63
CA ARG A 71 1.87 -12.37 -14.88
C ARG A 71 0.81 -11.30 -14.70
N ILE A 72 0.55 -10.54 -15.75
CA ILE A 72 -0.53 -9.55 -15.82
C ILE A 72 -1.48 -9.92 -16.95
N THR A 73 -2.79 -9.88 -16.68
CA THR A 73 -3.85 -10.20 -17.65
C THR A 73 -4.90 -9.10 -17.63
N ILE A 74 -5.20 -8.54 -18.81
CA ILE A 74 -6.15 -7.45 -18.98
C ILE A 74 -7.51 -8.04 -19.36
N HIS A 75 -8.56 -7.56 -18.71
CA HIS A 75 -9.96 -7.80 -19.05
C HIS A 75 -10.67 -6.46 -19.31
N LEU A 76 -11.93 -6.51 -19.75
CA LEU A 76 -12.69 -5.32 -20.18
C LEU A 76 -12.67 -4.15 -19.18
N ASN A 77 -12.92 -4.43 -17.89
CA ASN A 77 -13.07 -3.41 -16.85
C ASN A 77 -12.10 -3.60 -15.67
N LYS A 78 -11.09 -4.47 -15.84
CA LYS A 78 -10.18 -4.85 -14.74
C LYS A 78 -8.90 -5.47 -15.24
N VAL A 79 -7.87 -5.43 -14.41
CA VAL A 79 -6.59 -6.09 -14.62
C VAL A 79 -6.38 -7.12 -13.51
N ILE A 80 -6.15 -8.37 -13.89
CA ILE A 80 -5.84 -9.46 -12.96
C ILE A 80 -4.34 -9.68 -12.98
N VAL A 81 -3.73 -9.59 -11.81
CA VAL A 81 -2.29 -9.73 -11.59
C VAL A 81 -2.03 -10.98 -10.77
N LEU A 82 -1.23 -11.89 -11.31
CA LEU A 82 -0.76 -13.08 -10.62
C LEU A 82 0.51 -12.73 -9.84
N LEU A 83 0.41 -12.71 -8.51
CA LEU A 83 1.55 -12.54 -7.61
C LEU A 83 2.12 -13.89 -7.24
N ASN A 84 3.44 -13.97 -7.13
CA ASN A 84 4.14 -15.15 -6.61
C ASN A 84 4.92 -14.77 -5.34
N ILE A 85 4.54 -15.38 -4.22
CA ILE A 85 5.18 -15.20 -2.91
C ILE A 85 6.27 -16.25 -2.77
N LYS A 86 7.52 -15.84 -2.51
CA LYS A 86 8.69 -16.73 -2.60
C LYS A 86 8.74 -17.79 -1.51
N ALA A 87 8.37 -17.44 -0.28
CA ALA A 87 8.48 -18.33 0.87
C ALA A 87 7.10 -18.81 1.31
N LYS A 88 6.95 -20.12 1.53
CA LYS A 88 5.71 -20.71 2.06
C LYS A 88 5.34 -20.16 3.43
N ASP A 89 6.35 -19.86 4.25
CA ASP A 89 6.15 -19.39 5.62
C ASP A 89 5.75 -17.91 5.71
N THR A 90 5.66 -17.20 4.57
CA THR A 90 5.16 -15.82 4.55
C THR A 90 3.65 -15.80 4.71
N ILE A 91 3.22 -15.46 5.92
CA ILE A 91 1.80 -15.32 6.28
C ILE A 91 1.34 -13.89 5.99
N ILE A 92 0.26 -13.76 5.21
CA ILE A 92 -0.40 -12.48 4.95
C ILE A 92 -1.77 -12.51 5.62
N HIS A 93 -2.06 -11.52 6.47
CA HIS A 93 -3.35 -11.43 7.17
C HIS A 93 -4.50 -11.21 6.19
N ARG A 94 -5.67 -11.77 6.45
CA ARG A 94 -6.86 -11.63 5.59
C ARG A 94 -7.28 -10.17 5.41
N GLN A 95 -7.21 -9.37 6.46
CA GLN A 95 -7.38 -7.91 6.38
C GLN A 95 -6.04 -7.25 6.05
N SER A 96 -5.52 -7.51 4.87
CA SER A 96 -4.40 -6.76 4.30
C SER A 96 -4.86 -6.03 3.05
N ILE A 97 -4.43 -4.79 2.89
CA ILE A 97 -4.66 -4.01 1.68
C ILE A 97 -3.49 -4.26 0.73
N PHE A 98 -3.82 -4.53 -0.53
CA PHE A 98 -2.86 -4.66 -1.62
C PHE A 98 -2.94 -3.41 -2.47
N GLU A 99 -1.83 -2.68 -2.60
CA GLU A 99 -1.79 -1.42 -3.31
C GLU A 99 -0.67 -1.43 -4.34
N ALA A 100 -0.92 -0.90 -5.53
CA ALA A 100 0.14 -0.59 -6.49
C ALA A 100 0.62 0.83 -6.20
N THR A 101 1.78 0.94 -5.53
CA THR A 101 2.32 2.21 -5.05
C THR A 101 3.57 2.56 -5.84
N GLN A 102 3.69 3.83 -6.22
CA GLN A 102 4.91 4.33 -6.81
C GLN A 102 5.95 4.61 -5.72
N ILE A 103 7.16 4.11 -5.91
CA ILE A 103 8.31 4.38 -5.06
C ILE A 103 9.37 5.17 -5.83
N GLY A 104 10.02 6.10 -5.12
CA GLY A 104 11.06 6.94 -5.69
C GLY A 104 10.56 7.89 -6.79
N LEU A 105 11.52 8.57 -7.42
CA LEU A 105 11.27 9.60 -8.44
C LEU A 105 11.16 9.04 -9.86
N PHE A 106 11.60 7.79 -10.10
CA PHE A 106 11.74 7.21 -11.44
C PHE A 106 10.55 6.35 -11.88
N ASN A 107 9.35 6.59 -11.35
CA ASN A 107 8.12 5.85 -11.66
C ASN A 107 8.24 4.32 -11.46
N ASP A 108 9.06 3.88 -10.50
CA ASP A 108 9.11 2.47 -10.13
C ASP A 108 7.85 2.11 -9.33
N ILE A 109 7.10 1.12 -9.82
CA ILE A 109 5.89 0.65 -9.16
C ILE A 109 6.20 -0.61 -8.38
N VAL A 110 5.67 -0.69 -7.17
CA VAL A 110 5.77 -1.83 -6.27
C VAL A 110 4.39 -2.19 -5.75
N VAL A 111 4.12 -3.48 -5.62
CA VAL A 111 2.91 -3.95 -4.93
C VAL A 111 3.20 -3.95 -3.43
N THR A 112 2.56 -3.05 -2.69
CA THR A 112 2.67 -2.98 -1.24
C THR A 112 1.51 -3.70 -0.57
N VAL A 113 1.84 -4.57 0.39
CA VAL A 113 0.88 -5.31 1.20
C VAL A 113 0.96 -4.78 2.62
N THR A 114 -0.15 -4.24 3.10
CA THR A 114 -0.25 -3.59 4.42
C THR A 114 -1.35 -4.27 5.24
N PRO A 115 -0.99 -5.09 6.25
CA PRO A 115 -1.95 -5.65 7.19
C PRO A 115 -2.58 -4.54 8.04
N LEU A 116 -3.92 -4.52 8.12
CA LEU A 116 -4.68 -3.59 8.97
C LEU A 116 -4.76 -4.05 10.43
N GLU A 117 -4.58 -5.35 10.65
CA GLU A 117 -4.62 -5.95 11.97
C GLU A 117 -3.35 -6.75 12.25
N TYR A 118 -3.01 -6.83 13.54
CA TYR A 118 -1.89 -7.62 14.02
C TYR A 118 -2.35 -9.04 14.34
N ILE A 119 -1.60 -10.02 13.83
CA ILE A 119 -1.78 -11.42 14.20
C ILE A 119 -1.25 -11.60 15.63
N LYS A 120 -2.11 -12.02 16.57
CA LYS A 120 -1.64 -12.58 17.85
C LYS A 120 -1.01 -13.94 17.58
N SER A 121 0.26 -14.10 17.92
CA SER A 121 1.15 -15.21 17.56
C SER A 121 0.79 -16.59 18.13
N ASN A 122 -0.33 -16.73 18.84
CA ASN A 122 -0.62 -17.93 19.62
C ASN A 122 -1.25 -19.02 18.74
N ASN A 123 -0.49 -19.66 17.85
CA ASN A 123 -0.80 -20.93 17.14
C ASN A 123 -0.82 -20.87 15.60
N LEU A 124 0.01 -20.04 14.95
CA LEU A 124 0.20 -20.18 13.50
C LEU A 124 1.38 -21.11 13.20
N MET A 125 1.12 -22.42 13.29
CA MET A 125 2.05 -23.42 12.74
C MET A 125 2.10 -23.25 11.22
N SER A 126 3.29 -23.04 10.64
CA SER A 126 3.51 -22.82 9.19
C SER A 126 2.94 -23.93 8.29
N ASN A 127 2.70 -25.12 8.85
CA ASN A 127 2.12 -26.26 8.13
C ASN A 127 0.67 -26.04 7.64
N PHE A 128 -0.07 -25.05 8.17
CA PHE A 128 -1.47 -24.83 7.79
C PHE A 128 -1.67 -24.02 6.49
N ILE A 129 -0.64 -23.31 6.03
CA ILE A 129 -0.74 -22.38 4.87
C ILE A 129 -1.09 -23.14 3.57
N LEU A 130 -0.72 -24.41 3.47
CA LEU A 130 -1.00 -25.26 2.30
C LEU A 130 -2.20 -26.21 2.49
N SER A 131 -2.84 -26.18 3.66
CA SER A 131 -3.96 -27.07 3.98
C SER A 131 -5.28 -26.53 3.44
N ARG A 132 -6.21 -27.42 3.09
CA ARG A 132 -7.57 -27.07 2.63
C ARG A 132 -8.39 -26.26 3.66
N ASP A 133 -7.91 -26.19 4.90
CA ASP A 133 -8.60 -25.58 6.05
C ASP A 133 -8.16 -24.13 6.32
N CYS A 134 -7.47 -23.47 5.38
CA CYS A 134 -7.06 -22.08 5.54
C CYS A 134 -8.24 -21.09 5.75
N LYS A 135 -9.48 -21.47 5.38
CA LYS A 135 -10.68 -20.62 5.54
C LYS A 135 -11.03 -20.29 7.01
N SER A 136 -10.65 -21.14 7.96
CA SER A 136 -10.94 -20.92 9.39
C SER A 136 -9.98 -19.92 10.04
N LEU A 137 -8.85 -19.64 9.40
CA LEU A 137 -7.79 -18.75 9.88
C LEU A 137 -7.98 -17.33 9.33
N SER A 138 -7.48 -16.32 10.04
CA SER A 138 -7.46 -14.92 9.58
C SER A 138 -6.33 -14.65 8.58
N ILE A 139 -6.09 -15.59 7.64
CA ILE A 139 -4.96 -15.59 6.71
C ILE A 139 -5.48 -15.64 5.27
N ILE A 140 -4.70 -15.08 4.34
CA ILE A 140 -4.94 -15.18 2.91
C ILE A 140 -4.46 -16.54 2.40
N CYS A 141 -5.36 -17.30 1.80
CA CYS A 141 -5.05 -18.64 1.30
C CYS A 141 -4.32 -18.60 -0.05
N PRO A 142 -3.49 -19.62 -0.34
CA PRO A 142 -2.94 -19.83 -1.67
C PRO A 142 -4.02 -19.80 -2.74
N ASN A 143 -3.70 -19.21 -3.88
CA ASN A 143 -4.54 -19.10 -5.07
C ASN A 143 -5.87 -18.37 -4.83
N SER A 144 -5.98 -17.63 -3.72
CA SER A 144 -7.14 -16.78 -3.45
C SER A 144 -7.17 -15.57 -4.38
N TYR A 145 -8.38 -15.04 -4.55
CA TYR A 145 -8.66 -13.85 -5.34
C TYR A 145 -8.89 -12.66 -4.41
N ILE A 146 -8.11 -11.61 -4.59
CA ILE A 146 -8.03 -10.47 -3.69
C ILE A 146 -8.26 -9.20 -4.50
N ARG A 147 -8.93 -8.21 -3.92
CA ARG A 147 -9.06 -6.89 -4.53
C ARG A 147 -7.86 -6.02 -4.16
N GLY A 148 -7.18 -5.51 -5.17
CA GLY A 148 -6.13 -4.52 -5.05
C GLY A 148 -6.63 -3.12 -5.36
N TYR A 149 -5.88 -2.12 -4.91
CA TYR A 149 -6.20 -0.71 -5.04
C TYR A 149 -5.03 0.08 -5.61
N LYS A 150 -5.33 1.28 -6.12
CA LYS A 150 -4.31 2.25 -6.50
C LYS A 150 -3.69 2.83 -5.23
N GLY A 151 -2.36 2.72 -5.11
CA GLY A 151 -1.62 3.37 -4.04
C GLY A 151 -1.31 4.84 -4.37
N ILE A 152 -0.38 5.42 -3.63
CA ILE A 152 0.06 6.80 -3.85
C ILE A 152 0.84 6.90 -5.17
N ASN A 153 0.55 7.94 -5.95
CA ASN A 153 1.24 8.29 -7.19
C ASN A 153 1.58 9.80 -7.17
N TYR A 154 2.85 10.14 -7.43
CA TYR A 154 3.33 11.53 -7.43
C TYR A 154 2.72 12.37 -8.55
N ASP A 155 2.44 11.78 -9.72
CA ASP A 155 1.82 12.48 -10.85
C ASP A 155 0.41 12.95 -10.50
N ASP A 156 -0.33 12.20 -9.68
CA ASP A 156 -1.65 12.60 -9.22
C ASP A 156 -1.57 13.80 -8.28
N LEU A 157 -0.58 13.81 -7.38
CA LEU A 157 -0.34 14.94 -6.49
C LEU A 157 0.05 16.19 -7.29
N ILE A 158 1.02 16.08 -8.20
CA ILE A 158 1.46 17.21 -9.04
C ILE A 158 0.28 17.73 -9.86
N ARG A 159 -0.47 16.85 -10.53
CA ARG A 159 -1.64 17.24 -11.33
C ARG A 159 -2.73 17.91 -10.49
N ALA A 160 -2.99 17.43 -9.27
CA ALA A 160 -3.94 18.05 -8.35
C ALA A 160 -3.46 19.46 -7.95
N THR A 161 -2.19 19.59 -7.55
CA THR A 161 -1.59 20.88 -7.17
C THR A 161 -1.59 21.87 -8.34
N THR A 162 -1.25 21.44 -9.55
CA THR A 162 -1.31 22.30 -10.74
C THR A 162 -2.73 22.78 -11.03
N ARG A 163 -3.74 21.90 -10.93
CA ARG A 163 -5.15 22.30 -11.09
C ARG A 163 -5.59 23.30 -10.03
N ILE A 164 -5.12 23.14 -8.79
CA ILE A 164 -5.39 24.10 -7.71
C ILE A 164 -4.74 25.45 -8.05
N SER A 165 -3.45 25.47 -8.40
CA SER A 165 -2.74 26.70 -8.81
C SER A 165 -3.47 27.43 -9.94
N GLN A 166 -3.88 26.70 -10.98
CA GLN A 166 -4.62 27.27 -12.11
C GLN A 166 -5.97 27.88 -11.70
N ARG A 167 -6.62 27.35 -10.66
CA ARG A 167 -7.86 27.93 -10.12
C ARG A 167 -7.59 29.17 -9.28
N PHE A 168 -6.45 29.22 -8.58
CA PHE A 168 -6.00 30.41 -7.88
C PHE A 168 -5.55 31.53 -8.82
N ASP A 169 -5.09 31.20 -10.03
CA ASP A 169 -4.72 32.20 -11.05
C ASP A 169 -5.93 32.69 -11.90
N ASP A 170 -7.14 32.16 -11.67
CA ASP A 170 -8.33 32.52 -12.43
C ASP A 170 -8.85 33.92 -12.02
N PRO A 171 -8.91 34.92 -12.92
CA PRO A 171 -9.38 36.26 -12.58
C PRO A 171 -10.84 36.27 -12.09
N ARG A 172 -11.66 35.28 -12.47
CA ARG A 172 -13.03 35.14 -11.97
C ARG A 172 -13.05 34.82 -10.48
N PHE A 173 -12.13 33.96 -10.03
CA PHE A 173 -11.99 33.62 -8.62
C PHE A 173 -11.61 34.86 -7.80
N PHE A 174 -10.65 35.67 -8.28
CA PHE A 174 -10.27 36.91 -7.61
C PHE A 174 -11.40 37.94 -7.60
N ASN A 175 -12.21 38.06 -8.66
CA ASN A 175 -13.35 38.96 -8.66
C ASN A 175 -14.41 38.53 -7.63
N LEU A 176 -14.70 37.22 -7.53
CA LEU A 176 -15.57 36.67 -6.49
C LEU A 176 -15.02 36.94 -5.09
N LEU A 177 -13.71 36.76 -4.88
CA LEU A 177 -13.04 37.06 -3.62
C LEU A 177 -13.14 38.56 -3.29
N TYR A 178 -12.94 39.45 -4.26
CA TYR A 178 -13.08 40.89 -4.08
C TYR A 178 -14.50 41.29 -3.69
N VAL A 179 -15.52 40.75 -4.39
CA VAL A 179 -16.94 41.00 -4.04
C VAL A 179 -17.24 40.49 -2.64
N LEU A 180 -16.72 39.32 -2.26
CA LEU A 180 -16.87 38.78 -0.91
C LEU A 180 -16.23 39.70 0.13
N LEU A 181 -14.99 40.15 -0.09
CA LEU A 181 -14.31 41.09 0.81
C LEU A 181 -15.09 42.41 0.93
N ASN A 182 -15.59 42.95 -0.18
CA ASN A 182 -16.39 44.17 -0.17
C ASN A 182 -17.72 43.98 0.59
N SER A 183 -18.36 42.82 0.44
CA SER A 183 -19.57 42.50 1.21
C SER A 183 -19.29 42.38 2.72
N VAL A 184 -18.13 41.83 3.11
CA VAL A 184 -17.70 41.75 4.51
C VAL A 184 -17.45 43.14 5.09
N ILE A 185 -16.84 44.04 4.31
CA ILE A 185 -16.63 45.44 4.74
C ILE A 185 -17.98 46.14 4.93
N ASN A 186 -18.89 46.05 3.95
CA ASN A 186 -20.22 46.67 4.07
C ASN A 186 -21.00 46.16 5.29
N ILE A 187 -20.97 44.84 5.54
CA ILE A 187 -21.60 44.25 6.73
C ILE A 187 -20.97 44.81 8.02
N SER A 188 -19.65 44.99 8.05
CA SER A 188 -18.96 45.58 9.20
C SER A 188 -19.40 47.01 9.48
N ASP A 189 -19.55 47.83 8.42
CA ASP A 189 -20.00 49.22 8.56
C ASP A 189 -21.46 49.28 9.05
N GLU A 190 -22.33 48.43 8.50
CA GLU A 190 -23.73 48.37 8.91
C GLU A 190 -23.89 47.87 10.36
N LEU A 191 -23.02 46.96 10.79
CA LEU A 191 -22.93 46.52 12.19
C LEU A 191 -22.50 47.67 13.13
N LEU A 192 -21.57 48.54 12.71
CA LEU A 192 -21.17 49.71 13.49
C LEU A 192 -22.33 50.68 13.67
N PHE A 193 -23.12 50.94 12.61
CA PHE A 193 -24.31 51.78 12.72
C PHE A 193 -25.34 51.16 13.68
N LEU A 194 -25.61 49.86 13.59
CA LEU A 194 -26.51 49.17 14.50
C LEU A 194 -26.05 49.26 15.97
N ILE A 195 -24.75 49.15 16.24
CA ILE A 195 -24.21 49.30 17.60
C ILE A 195 -24.41 50.73 18.11
N ASN A 196 -24.14 51.73 17.29
CA ASN A 196 -24.30 53.14 17.68
C ASN A 196 -25.77 53.49 17.93
N ASP A 197 -26.67 53.08 17.03
CA ASP A 197 -28.10 53.34 17.17
C ASP A 197 -28.67 52.61 18.39
N SER A 198 -28.28 51.36 18.61
CA SER A 198 -28.61 50.61 19.83
C SER A 198 -28.13 51.31 21.09
N SER A 199 -26.90 51.84 21.09
CA SER A 199 -26.36 52.60 22.22
C SER A 199 -27.15 53.87 22.49
N SER A 200 -27.56 54.60 21.44
CA SER A 200 -28.37 55.80 21.58
C SER A 200 -29.77 55.51 22.13
N LEU A 201 -30.39 54.41 21.69
CA LEU A 201 -31.69 53.96 22.16
C LEU A 201 -31.62 53.50 23.63
N LEU A 202 -30.56 52.79 24.01
CA LEU A 202 -30.30 52.44 25.40
C LEU A 202 -30.15 53.68 26.29
N TYR A 203 -29.44 54.72 25.82
CA TYR A 203 -29.30 55.98 26.54
C TYR A 203 -30.66 56.68 26.75
N LEU A 204 -31.47 56.80 25.69
CA LEU A 204 -32.82 57.37 25.78
C LEU A 204 -33.73 56.57 26.72
N CYS A 205 -33.68 55.23 26.67
CA CYS A 205 -34.40 54.38 27.61
C CYS A 205 -33.96 54.63 29.05
N PHE A 206 -32.66 54.80 29.30
CA PHE A 206 -32.13 55.10 30.64
C PHE A 206 -32.60 56.47 31.15
N GLU A 207 -32.61 57.50 30.30
CA GLU A 207 -33.18 58.81 30.67
C GLU A 207 -34.69 58.74 30.95
N LEU A 208 -35.46 58.03 30.13
CA LEU A 208 -36.89 57.83 30.37
C LEU A 208 -37.15 57.14 31.71
N ILE A 209 -36.39 56.08 32.02
CA ILE A 209 -36.46 55.39 33.31
C ILE A 209 -36.11 56.33 34.47
N SER A 210 -35.05 57.13 34.33
CA SER A 210 -34.64 58.07 35.39
C SER A 210 -35.70 59.14 35.65
N ILE A 211 -36.33 59.68 34.60
CA ILE A 211 -37.45 60.63 34.72
C ILE A 211 -38.66 59.98 35.40
N ILE A 212 -38.99 58.73 35.06
CA ILE A 212 -40.09 57.99 35.68
C ILE A 212 -39.82 57.79 37.18
N ILE A 213 -38.60 57.39 37.56
CA ILE A 213 -38.19 57.21 38.97
C ILE A 213 -38.27 58.55 39.74
N LEU A 214 -37.77 59.65 39.15
CA LEU A 214 -37.84 60.98 39.77
C LEU A 214 -39.28 61.49 39.94
N LYS A 215 -40.17 61.15 39.01
CA LYS A 215 -41.57 61.60 39.02
C LYS A 215 -42.47 60.74 39.94
N PHE A 216 -42.09 59.49 40.20
CA PHE A 216 -42.74 58.59 41.15
C PHE A 216 -41.73 58.05 42.18
N PRO A 217 -41.22 58.91 43.09
CA PRO A 217 -40.21 58.49 44.07
C PRO A 217 -40.79 57.62 45.20
N PHE A 218 -42.11 57.51 45.29
CA PHE A 218 -42.84 56.77 46.32
C PHE A 218 -44.06 56.07 45.69
N LEU A 219 -43.85 54.83 45.25
CA LEU A 219 -44.78 53.73 45.43
C LEU A 219 -44.04 52.60 46.16
#